data_AF-A0A645C5G9-F1
#
_entry.id   AF-A0A645C5G9-F1
#
_cell.length_a   1.000
_cell.length_b   1.000
_cell.length_c   1.000
_cell.angle_alpha   90.00
_cell.angle_beta   90.00
_cell.angle_gamma   90.00
#
_symmetry.space_group_name_H-M   'P 1'
#
loop_
_entity.id
_entity.type
_entity.pdbx_description
1 polymer ?
#
loop_
_entity_poly.entity_id
_entity_poly.type
_entity_poly.pdbx_seq_one_letter_code
_entity_poly.pdbx_strand_id
1 'polypeptide(L)'
;MKHQGRAVRQKAIELVAMVESGTMDYAFEYKSVAVQHGLKYLELPVEINLMEPALADAYSAASVELAGKEPGKKMTVKGEPIVYGLTIPKGAPNAGAALELVKFILDPEGGLAVFRDMGQDVVGPKAWGDGSKIPAGIAPLLK
;
A
#
# COMPACT_ATOMS: atom_id res chain seq x y z
N MET A 1 16.13 21.34 -0.20
CA MET A 1 16.46 20.68 -1.49
C MET A 1 15.93 21.55 -2.64
N LYS A 2 16.82 22.18 -3.43
CA LYS A 2 16.49 22.94 -4.65
C LYS A 2 17.34 22.38 -5.80
N HIS A 3 16.74 21.58 -6.68
CA HIS A 3 17.37 21.06 -7.89
C HIS A 3 16.57 21.58 -9.10
N GLN A 4 17.24 22.01 -10.18
CA GLN A 4 16.58 22.64 -11.33
C GLN A 4 15.66 21.69 -12.10
N GLY A 5 15.94 20.37 -12.11
CA GLY A 5 15.08 19.34 -12.69
C GLY A 5 14.03 18.75 -11.75
N ARG A 6 13.64 19.46 -10.68
CA ARG A 6 12.70 18.93 -9.68
C ARG A 6 11.27 18.88 -10.23
N ALA A 7 10.83 17.71 -10.68
CA ALA A 7 9.42 17.41 -10.96
C ALA A 7 8.72 16.94 -9.68
N VAL A 8 8.20 17.88 -8.89
CA VAL A 8 7.24 17.53 -7.82
C VAL A 8 5.83 17.78 -8.33
N ARG A 9 4.99 16.76 -8.17
CA ARG A 9 3.56 16.79 -8.48
C ARG A 9 2.78 16.58 -7.20
N GLN A 10 1.51 16.99 -7.19
CA GLN A 10 0.67 16.80 -6.02
C GLN A 10 0.29 15.33 -5.85
N LYS A 11 0.09 14.61 -6.95
CA LYS A 11 -0.27 13.18 -6.94
C LYS A 11 0.73 12.37 -7.77
N ALA A 12 1.06 11.18 -7.28
CA ALA A 12 1.99 10.26 -7.95
C ALA A 12 1.50 9.86 -9.35
N ILE A 13 0.19 9.76 -9.57
CA ILE A 13 -0.42 9.50 -10.89
C ILE A 13 -0.03 10.51 -11.97
N GLU A 14 0.31 11.76 -11.61
CA GLU A 14 0.76 12.77 -12.58
C GLU A 14 2.15 12.42 -13.14
N LEU A 15 2.95 11.63 -12.40
CA LEU A 15 4.25 11.14 -12.85
C LEU A 15 4.08 10.08 -13.95
N VAL A 16 3.02 9.27 -13.90
CA VAL A 16 2.70 8.25 -14.91
C VAL A 16 2.56 8.88 -16.30
N ALA A 17 1.74 9.94 -16.42
CA ALA A 17 1.56 10.65 -17.69
C ALA A 17 2.86 11.28 -18.22
N MET A 18 3.79 11.66 -17.34
CA MET A 18 5.09 12.20 -17.73
C MET A 18 6.02 11.10 -18.26
N VAL A 19 5.94 9.89 -17.70
CA VAL A 19 6.68 8.71 -18.20
C VAL A 19 6.10 8.26 -19.55
N GLU A 20 4.78 8.15 -19.67
CA GLU A 20 4.10 7.75 -20.91
C GLU A 20 4.38 8.71 -22.07
N SER A 21 4.45 10.03 -21.79
CA SER A 21 4.76 11.03 -22.81
C SER A 21 6.25 11.17 -23.13
N GLY A 22 7.14 10.49 -22.38
CA GLY A 22 8.59 10.63 -22.52
C GLY A 22 9.16 11.95 -21.97
N THR A 23 8.35 12.74 -21.26
CA THR A 23 8.81 13.97 -20.58
C THR A 23 9.65 13.63 -19.34
N MET A 24 9.56 12.40 -18.85
CA MET A 24 10.35 11.88 -17.74
C MET A 24 10.78 10.43 -18.01
N ASP A 25 12.06 10.13 -17.84
CA ASP A 25 12.59 8.78 -18.14
C ASP A 25 12.19 7.73 -17.09
N TYR A 26 12.15 8.11 -15.81
CA TYR A 26 11.85 7.22 -14.68
C TYR A 26 11.03 7.94 -13.59
N ALA A 27 10.14 7.21 -12.94
CA ALA A 27 9.40 7.64 -11.75
C ALA A 27 9.57 6.62 -10.61
N PHE A 28 9.52 7.08 -9.36
CA PHE A 28 9.23 6.19 -8.23
C PHE A 28 7.72 6.06 -8.10
N GLU A 29 7.21 4.84 -8.20
CA GLU A 29 5.80 4.51 -8.04
C GLU A 29 5.61 3.10 -7.48
N TYR A 30 4.40 2.80 -7.01
CA TYR A 30 4.01 1.45 -6.60
C TYR A 30 3.93 0.51 -7.81
N LYS A 31 4.34 -0.76 -7.61
CA LYS A 31 4.27 -1.83 -8.62
C LYS A 31 2.89 -1.96 -9.25
N SER A 32 1.83 -1.87 -8.45
CA SER A 32 0.44 -1.96 -8.93
C SER A 32 0.09 -0.88 -9.95
N VAL A 33 0.56 0.35 -9.76
CA VAL A 33 0.34 1.45 -10.71
C VAL A 33 1.05 1.16 -12.02
N ALA A 34 2.30 0.69 -11.96
CA ALA A 34 3.04 0.31 -13.16
C ALA A 34 2.34 -0.82 -13.94
N VAL A 35 1.85 -1.86 -13.25
CA VAL A 35 1.10 -2.97 -13.86
C VAL A 35 -0.20 -2.49 -14.50
N GLN A 36 -1.00 -1.68 -13.79
CA GLN A 36 -2.29 -1.18 -14.27
C GLN A 36 -2.16 -0.27 -15.50
N HIS A 37 -1.04 0.43 -15.64
CA HIS A 37 -0.73 1.28 -16.80
C HIS A 37 0.13 0.60 -17.88
N GLY A 38 0.46 -0.69 -17.72
CA GLY A 38 1.31 -1.41 -18.68
C GLY A 38 2.73 -0.85 -18.81
N LEU A 39 3.22 -0.15 -17.77
CA LEU A 39 4.56 0.42 -17.75
C LEU A 39 5.61 -0.66 -17.45
N LYS A 40 6.80 -0.48 -18.00
CA LYS A 40 7.99 -1.23 -17.58
C LYS A 40 8.45 -0.72 -16.20
N TYR A 41 8.97 -1.62 -15.37
CA TYR A 41 9.48 -1.28 -14.06
C TYR A 41 10.74 -2.08 -13.72
N LEU A 42 11.48 -1.59 -12.74
CA LEU A 42 12.60 -2.29 -12.12
C LEU A 42 12.17 -2.69 -10.71
N GLU A 43 12.33 -3.97 -10.36
CA GLU A 43 12.10 -4.41 -8.99
C GLU A 43 13.26 -3.97 -8.11
N LEU A 44 12.94 -3.17 -7.09
CA LEU A 44 13.90 -2.77 -6.07
C LEU A 44 14.05 -3.89 -5.03
N PRO A 45 15.25 -4.07 -4.45
CA PRO A 45 15.48 -5.05 -3.39
C PRO A 45 14.53 -4.87 -2.20
N VAL A 46 14.15 -5.99 -1.56
CA VAL A 46 13.22 -6.00 -0.42
C VAL A 46 13.71 -5.13 0.74
N GLU A 47 15.02 -4.94 0.86
CA GLU A 47 15.67 -4.11 1.88
C GLU A 47 15.35 -2.63 1.77
N ILE A 48 14.87 -2.17 0.60
CA ILE A 48 14.59 -0.74 0.35
C ILE A 48 13.21 -0.45 -0.24
N ASN A 49 12.49 -1.47 -0.72
CA ASN A 49 11.23 -1.28 -1.44
C ASN A 49 9.98 -1.19 -0.54
N LEU A 50 10.16 -1.33 0.78
CA LEU A 50 9.13 -1.22 1.82
C LEU A 50 8.03 -2.30 1.77
N MET A 51 8.26 -3.44 1.09
CA MET A 51 7.22 -4.47 0.94
C MET A 51 7.15 -5.50 2.08
N GLU A 52 8.25 -5.74 2.81
CA GLU A 52 8.37 -6.87 3.74
C GLU A 52 8.14 -6.44 5.20
N PRO A 53 7.05 -6.90 5.86
CA PRO A 53 6.78 -6.56 7.26
C PRO A 53 7.92 -6.90 8.23
N ALA A 54 8.68 -7.97 7.99
CA ALA A 54 9.80 -8.37 8.83
C ALA A 54 10.98 -7.38 8.81
N LEU A 55 11.03 -6.46 7.83
CA LEU A 55 12.08 -5.46 7.69
C LEU A 55 11.70 -4.08 8.27
N ALA A 56 10.61 -4.00 9.06
CA ALA A 56 10.12 -2.75 9.64
C ALA A 56 11.21 -1.94 10.37
N ASP A 57 12.04 -2.59 11.18
CA ASP A 57 13.12 -1.91 11.91
C ASP A 57 14.17 -1.32 10.95
N ALA A 58 14.53 -2.07 9.90
CA ALA A 58 15.48 -1.62 8.89
C ALA A 58 14.93 -0.43 8.09
N TYR A 59 13.67 -0.48 7.68
CA TYR A 59 13.01 0.64 7.00
C TYR A 59 12.97 1.91 7.87
N SER A 60 12.78 1.73 9.18
CA SER A 60 12.69 2.83 10.14
C SER A 60 14.00 3.61 10.32
N ALA A 61 15.13 3.11 9.78
CA ALA A 61 16.41 3.80 9.75
C ALA A 61 16.37 5.06 8.87
N ALA A 62 15.48 5.12 7.87
CA ALA A 62 15.24 6.31 7.06
C ALA A 62 14.05 7.11 7.60
N SER A 63 14.16 8.44 7.58
CA SER A 63 13.05 9.33 7.94
C SER A 63 13.06 10.61 7.11
N VAL A 64 11.88 11.20 6.96
CA VAL A 64 11.66 12.45 6.22
C VAL A 64 10.89 13.42 7.10
N GLU A 65 11.31 14.68 7.12
CA GLU A 65 10.51 15.77 7.68
C GLU A 65 9.49 16.26 6.65
N LEU A 66 8.21 16.16 6.99
CA LEU A 66 7.09 16.67 6.21
C LEU A 66 6.44 17.87 6.90
N ALA A 67 5.66 18.63 6.15
CA ALA A 67 4.77 19.64 6.73
C ALA A 67 3.75 18.94 7.64
N GLY A 68 3.61 19.44 8.87
CA GLY A 68 2.65 18.94 9.85
C GLY A 68 1.22 19.40 9.54
N LYS A 69 0.27 18.99 10.39
CA LYS A 69 -1.17 19.32 10.23
C LYS A 69 -1.48 20.80 10.38
N GLU A 70 -0.61 21.56 11.04
CA GLU A 70 -0.77 23.00 11.26
C GLU A 70 0.31 23.79 10.53
N PRO A 71 0.00 25.00 10.03
CA PRO A 71 0.97 25.87 9.39
C PRO A 71 2.23 26.08 10.26
N GLY A 72 3.40 25.89 9.66
CA GLY A 72 4.69 26.06 10.35
C GLY A 72 5.11 24.89 11.25
N LYS A 73 4.23 23.93 11.54
CA LYS A 73 4.63 22.68 12.21
C LYS A 73 5.24 21.70 11.21
N LYS A 74 6.19 20.91 11.69
CA LYS A 74 6.75 19.77 10.96
C LYS A 74 6.32 18.46 11.63
N MET A 75 6.33 17.38 10.86
CA MET A 75 6.23 16.03 11.38
C MET A 75 7.33 15.16 10.78
N THR A 76 7.88 14.25 11.57
CA THR A 76 8.85 13.26 11.09
C THR A 76 8.10 11.97 10.77
N VAL A 77 8.27 11.48 9.55
CA VAL A 77 7.77 10.18 9.12
C VAL A 77 8.95 9.24 8.93
N LYS A 78 8.89 8.05 9.53
CA LYS A 78 9.90 7.00 9.35
C LYS A 78 9.44 6.05 8.24
N GLY A 79 10.39 5.39 7.59
CA GLY A 79 10.07 4.28 6.70
C GLY A 79 9.37 3.16 7.46
N GLU A 80 8.33 2.61 6.86
CA GLU A 80 7.56 1.49 7.40
C GLU A 80 7.06 0.61 6.24
N PRO A 81 6.75 -0.67 6.49
CA PRO A 81 6.20 -1.55 5.47
C PRO A 81 4.85 -1.02 4.93
N ILE A 82 4.67 -1.06 3.62
CA ILE A 82 3.41 -0.67 2.96
C ILE A 82 2.43 -1.85 3.03
N VAL A 83 1.59 -1.87 4.07
CA VAL A 83 0.62 -2.94 4.30
C VAL A 83 -0.80 -2.38 4.30
N TYR A 84 -1.68 -2.96 3.48
CA TYR A 84 -3.10 -2.62 3.49
C TYR A 84 -3.83 -3.32 4.64
N GLY A 85 -4.54 -2.55 5.45
CA GLY A 85 -5.44 -3.03 6.49
C GLY A 85 -6.90 -2.83 6.10
N LEU A 86 -7.77 -3.77 6.51
CA LEU A 86 -9.22 -3.64 6.39
C LEU A 86 -9.89 -4.02 7.71
N THR A 87 -11.10 -3.52 7.94
CA THR A 87 -11.88 -3.81 9.15
C THR A 87 -13.38 -3.73 8.89
N ILE A 88 -14.17 -4.42 9.72
CA ILE A 88 -15.62 -4.21 9.81
C ILE A 88 -15.86 -3.26 10.99
N PRO A 89 -16.34 -2.03 10.77
CA PRO A 89 -16.63 -1.10 11.85
C PRO A 89 -17.67 -1.66 12.83
N LYS A 90 -17.51 -1.39 14.13
CA LYS A 90 -18.42 -1.89 15.18
C LYS A 90 -19.90 -1.51 14.95
N GLY A 91 -20.15 -0.35 14.35
CA GLY A 91 -21.48 0.16 14.03
C GLY A 91 -21.88 -0.02 12.56
N ALA A 92 -21.32 -1.01 11.86
CA ALA A 92 -21.66 -1.26 10.46
C ALA A 92 -23.19 -1.47 10.31
N PRO A 93 -23.90 -0.64 9.54
CA PRO A 93 -25.37 -0.71 9.44
C PRO A 93 -25.84 -2.02 8.81
N ASN A 94 -24.97 -2.69 8.06
CA ASN A 94 -25.18 -4.03 7.55
C ASN A 94 -23.93 -4.89 7.77
N ALA A 95 -23.76 -5.37 9.01
CA ALA A 95 -22.63 -6.20 9.39
C ALA A 95 -22.58 -7.53 8.61
N GLY A 96 -23.74 -8.09 8.22
CA GLY A 96 -23.81 -9.31 7.42
C GLY A 96 -23.20 -9.14 6.03
N ALA A 97 -23.61 -8.10 5.28
CA ALA A 97 -23.03 -7.80 3.98
C ALA A 97 -21.54 -7.41 4.07
N ALA A 98 -21.16 -6.67 5.12
CA ALA A 98 -19.75 -6.34 5.36
C ALA A 98 -18.91 -7.61 5.57
N LEU A 99 -19.42 -8.60 6.31
CA LEU A 99 -18.75 -9.88 6.50
C LEU A 99 -18.56 -10.63 5.17
N GLU A 100 -19.59 -10.70 4.32
CA GLU A 100 -19.48 -11.34 3.00
C GLU A 100 -18.48 -10.63 2.08
N LEU A 101 -18.44 -9.29 2.10
CA LEU A 101 -17.43 -8.53 1.36
C LEU A 101 -16.01 -8.84 1.84
N VAL A 102 -15.78 -8.89 3.15
CA VAL A 102 -14.47 -9.23 3.69
C VAL A 102 -14.08 -10.66 3.32
N LYS A 103 -15.01 -11.63 3.37
CA LYS A 103 -14.74 -12.99 2.90
C LYS A 103 -14.29 -13.00 1.44
N PHE A 104 -15.00 -12.28 0.57
CA PHE A 104 -14.62 -12.17 -0.84
C PHE A 104 -13.23 -11.54 -1.03
N ILE A 105 -12.94 -10.44 -0.30
CA ILE A 105 -11.63 -9.77 -0.39
C ILE A 105 -10.49 -10.71 -0.01
N LEU A 106 -10.71 -11.55 1.01
CA LEU A 106 -9.71 -12.49 1.53
C LEU A 106 -9.70 -13.86 0.81
N ASP A 107 -10.62 -14.09 -0.12
CA ASP A 107 -10.69 -15.33 -0.88
C ASP A 107 -9.49 -15.43 -1.85
N PRO A 108 -8.68 -16.51 -1.78
CA PRO A 108 -7.58 -16.76 -2.71
C PRO A 108 -7.99 -16.73 -4.18
N GLU A 109 -9.20 -17.20 -4.52
CA GLU A 109 -9.73 -17.23 -5.90
C GLU A 109 -10.61 -16.01 -6.22
N GLY A 110 -10.93 -15.21 -5.20
CA GLY A 110 -11.70 -13.98 -5.32
C GLY A 110 -10.82 -12.73 -5.27
N GLY A 111 -10.99 -11.92 -4.22
CA GLY A 111 -10.33 -10.62 -4.10
C GLY A 111 -8.80 -10.69 -4.09
N LEU A 112 -8.19 -11.73 -3.51
CA LEU A 112 -6.74 -11.89 -3.53
C LEU A 112 -6.21 -12.21 -4.94
N ALA A 113 -7.00 -12.87 -5.78
CA ALA A 113 -6.66 -13.06 -7.19
C ALA A 113 -6.67 -11.72 -7.92
N VAL A 114 -7.70 -10.90 -7.71
CA VAL A 114 -7.79 -9.54 -8.28
C VAL A 114 -6.59 -8.69 -7.87
N PHE A 115 -6.15 -8.74 -6.61
CA PHE A 115 -4.96 -8.00 -6.18
C PHE A 115 -3.69 -8.42 -6.91
N ARG A 116 -3.45 -9.73 -7.04
CA ARG A 116 -2.29 -10.26 -7.78
C ARG A 116 -2.31 -9.83 -9.24
N ASP A 117 -3.45 -9.95 -9.90
CA ASP A 117 -3.62 -9.54 -11.30
C ASP A 117 -3.38 -8.03 -11.49
N MET A 118 -3.72 -7.22 -10.49
CA MET A 118 -3.51 -5.77 -10.47
C MET A 118 -2.14 -5.35 -9.92
N GLY A 119 -1.20 -6.28 -9.78
CA GLY A 119 0.19 -6.01 -9.40
C GLY A 119 0.40 -5.70 -7.91
N GLN A 120 -0.55 -6.06 -7.05
CA GLN A 120 -0.41 -6.00 -5.60
C GLN A 120 -0.01 -7.37 -5.06
N ASP A 121 1.26 -7.50 -4.70
CA ASP A 121 1.79 -8.70 -4.07
C ASP A 121 1.13 -8.91 -2.69
N VAL A 122 0.84 -10.17 -2.38
CA VAL A 122 0.06 -10.56 -1.20
C VAL A 122 1.00 -11.17 -0.16
N VAL A 123 1.27 -10.42 0.91
CA VAL A 123 2.12 -10.82 2.08
C VAL A 123 1.31 -11.30 3.30
N GLY A 124 0.00 -11.49 3.11
CA GLY A 124 -0.99 -11.97 4.09
C GLY A 124 -2.13 -12.70 3.36
N PRO A 125 -3.30 -12.91 3.96
CA PRO A 125 -3.87 -12.09 5.02
C PRO A 125 -3.52 -12.58 6.42
N LYS A 126 -3.22 -11.62 7.31
CA LYS A 126 -2.95 -11.85 8.73
C LYS A 126 -3.90 -11.00 9.55
N ALA A 127 -4.39 -11.54 10.66
CA ALA A 127 -5.12 -10.73 11.62
C ALA A 127 -4.17 -9.90 12.49
N TRP A 128 -4.64 -8.73 12.88
CA TRP A 128 -3.95 -7.86 13.82
C TRP A 128 -4.85 -7.56 15.03
N GLY A 129 -4.27 -7.61 16.24
CA GLY A 129 -4.98 -7.35 17.50
C GLY A 129 -5.59 -8.61 18.13
N ASP A 130 -6.71 -8.43 18.84
CA ASP A 130 -7.37 -9.50 19.59
C ASP A 130 -8.12 -10.46 18.66
N GLY A 131 -7.52 -11.63 18.43
CA GLY A 131 -8.05 -12.67 17.55
C GLY A 131 -9.43 -13.19 17.95
N SER A 132 -9.84 -13.06 19.22
CA SER A 132 -11.18 -13.47 19.67
C SER A 132 -12.31 -12.61 19.08
N LYS A 133 -11.97 -11.43 18.54
CA LYS A 133 -12.93 -10.52 17.90
C LYS A 133 -13.10 -10.78 16.40
N ILE A 134 -12.35 -11.70 15.82
CA ILE A 134 -12.45 -12.05 14.40
C ILE A 134 -13.73 -12.87 14.21
N PRO A 135 -14.65 -12.47 13.30
CA PRO A 135 -15.84 -13.26 13.01
C PRO A 135 -15.46 -14.68 12.56
N ALA A 136 -16.21 -15.69 13.02
CA ALA A 136 -15.90 -17.11 12.79
C ALA A 136 -15.66 -17.46 11.30
N GLY A 137 -16.35 -16.78 10.37
CA GLY A 137 -16.19 -17.00 8.93
C GLY A 137 -14.91 -16.44 8.31
N ILE A 138 -14.11 -15.66 9.05
CA ILE A 138 -12.86 -15.06 8.54
C ILE A 138 -11.63 -15.89 8.91
N ALA A 139 -11.62 -16.54 10.08
CA ALA A 139 -10.47 -17.30 10.55
C ALA A 139 -9.92 -18.34 9.54
N PRO A 140 -10.76 -19.08 8.76
CA PRO A 140 -10.26 -20.01 7.75
C PRO A 140 -9.54 -19.35 6.57
N LEU A 141 -9.75 -18.05 6.35
CA LEU A 141 -9.21 -17.27 5.24
C LEU A 141 -7.90 -16.55 5.60
N LEU A 142 -7.49 -16.57 6.87
CA LEU A 142 -6.26 -15.91 7.37
C LEU A 142 -5.01 -16.79 7.27
N LYS A 143 -4.89 -17.54 6.17
CA LYS A 143 -3.80 -18.51 5.94
C LYS A 143 -2.65 -17.90 5.16
#